data_AF-A0A229QZ24-F1
#
_entry.id   AF-A0A229QZ24-F1
#
_cell.length_a   1.000
_cell.length_b   1.000
_cell.length_c   1.000
_cell.angle_alpha   90.00
_cell.angle_beta   90.00
_cell.angle_gamma   90.00
#
_symmetry.space_group_name_H-M   'P 1'
#
loop_
_entity.id
_entity.type
_entity.pdbx_description
1 polymer ?
#
loop_
_entity_poly.entity_id
_entity_poly.type
_entity_poly.pdbx_seq_one_letter_code
_entity_poly.pdbx_strand_id
1 'polypeptide(L)' 'MVNREALTARATALTGDLRARGVELVALTFVDNAGIARVKAVPLRKLPSAAAWGVGASNSFDFFGSDDVIT' A
#
# COMPACT_ATOMS: atom_id res chain seq x y z
N MET A 1 -0.74 -8.67 18.49
CA MET A 1 0.53 -8.14 17.95
C MET A 1 0.66 -8.57 16.49
N VAL A 2 1.03 -7.66 15.57
CA VAL A 2 1.18 -8.02 14.14
C VAL A 2 2.41 -8.92 13.97
N ASN A 3 2.23 -10.09 13.36
CA ASN A 3 3.34 -10.99 13.01
C ASN A 3 4.00 -10.54 11.69
N ARG A 4 5.00 -9.67 11.81
CA ARG A 4 5.70 -9.07 10.66
C ARG A 4 6.54 -10.07 9.87
N GLU A 5 7.10 -11.07 10.55
CA GLU A 5 7.89 -12.11 9.90
C GLU A 5 7.01 -12.98 8.98
N ALA A 6 5.82 -13.37 9.46
CA ALA A 6 4.86 -14.10 8.65
C ALA A 6 4.39 -13.27 7.43
N LEU A 7 4.18 -11.97 7.59
CA LEU A 7 3.82 -11.06 6.49
C LEU A 7 4.94 -10.96 5.46
N THR A 8 6.19 -10.81 5.92
CA THR A 8 7.38 -10.79 5.05
C THR A 8 7.52 -12.10 4.29
N ALA A 9 7.44 -13.24 4.98
CA ALA A 9 7.60 -14.57 4.37
C ALA A 9 6.54 -14.82 3.29
N ARG A 10 5.26 -14.51 3.59
CA ARG A 10 4.16 -14.65 2.63
C ARG A 10 4.36 -13.77 1.39
N ALA A 11 4.74 -12.51 1.57
CA ALA A 11 4.98 -11.59 0.47
C ALA A 11 6.19 -11.99 -0.39
N THR A 12 7.27 -12.48 0.23
CA THR A 12 8.44 -13.00 -0.47
C THR A 12 8.07 -14.20 -1.34
N ALA A 13 7.29 -15.14 -0.80
CA ALA A 13 6.83 -16.32 -1.55
C ALA A 13 6.01 -15.95 -2.80
N LEU A 14 5.17 -14.90 -2.73
CA LEU A 14 4.35 -14.44 -3.86
C LEU A 14 5.11 -13.65 -4.92
N THR A 15 6.29 -13.10 -4.59
CA THR A 15 7.00 -12.15 -5.46
C THR A 15 7.41 -12.79 -6.80
N GLY A 16 7.81 -14.07 -6.79
CA GLY A 16 8.19 -14.80 -8.00
C GLY A 16 7.03 -14.95 -8.99
N ASP A 17 5.90 -15.45 -8.50
CA ASP A 17 4.70 -15.68 -9.32
C ASP A 17 4.12 -14.37 -9.86
N LEU A 18 4.09 -13.32 -9.04
CA LEU A 18 3.65 -12.00 -9.47
C LEU A 18 4.55 -11.44 -10.58
N ARG A 19 5.88 -11.62 -10.45
CA ARG A 19 6.83 -11.21 -11.48
C ARG A 19 6.66 -12.00 -12.77
N ALA A 20 6.45 -13.31 -12.69
CA ALA A 20 6.19 -14.16 -13.85
C ALA A 20 4.90 -13.76 -14.59
N ARG A 21 3.93 -13.19 -13.87
CA ARG A 21 2.71 -12.59 -14.43
C ARG A 21 2.86 -11.15 -14.94
N GLY A 22 4.07 -10.60 -14.95
CA GLY A 22 4.34 -9.25 -15.44
C GLY A 22 3.97 -8.13 -14.46
N VAL A 23 3.78 -8.42 -13.17
CA VAL A 23 3.52 -7.38 -12.16
C VAL A 23 4.81 -6.61 -11.87
N GLU A 24 4.80 -5.30 -12.12
CA GLU A 24 5.94 -4.43 -11.83
C GLU A 24 5.75 -3.58 -10.57
N LEU A 25 4.50 -3.19 -10.30
CA LEU A 25 4.09 -2.33 -9.21
C LEU A 25 2.90 -2.96 -8.47
N VAL A 26 2.85 -2.73 -7.16
CA VAL A 26 1.73 -3.13 -6.31
C VAL A 26 1.06 -1.86 -5.79
N ALA A 27 -0.22 -1.68 -6.11
CA ALA A 27 -1.03 -0.60 -5.57
C ALA A 27 -1.45 -0.92 -4.13
N LEU A 28 -1.12 -0.03 -3.19
CA LEU A 28 -1.69 -0.06 -1.86
C LEU A 28 -2.78 1.01 -1.80
N THR A 29 -4.00 0.59 -1.46
CA THR A 29 -5.17 1.45 -1.45
C THR A 29 -5.79 1.52 -0.08
N PHE A 30 -6.33 2.68 0.28
CA PHE A 30 -7.26 2.85 1.39
C PHE A 30 -8.32 3.89 0.99
N VAL A 31 -9.45 3.89 1.69
CA VAL A 31 -10.48 4.92 1.54
C VAL A 31 -10.33 5.87 2.74
N ASP A 32 -10.21 7.16 2.47
CA ASP A 32 -10.12 8.18 3.52
C ASP A 32 -11.51 8.60 4.05
N ASN A 33 -11.53 9.55 4.98
CA ASN A 33 -12.77 10.03 5.61
C ASN A 33 -13.70 10.78 4.64
N ALA A 34 -13.17 11.31 3.53
CA ALA A 34 -13.95 11.95 2.48
C ALA A 34 -14.54 10.93 1.48
N GLY A 35 -14.29 9.63 1.69
CA GLY A 35 -14.74 8.57 0.78
C GLY A 35 -13.87 8.44 -0.46
N ILE A 36 -12.68 9.06 -0.50
CA ILE A 36 -11.78 9.05 -1.66
C ILE A 36 -10.85 7.84 -1.56
N ALA A 37 -10.77 7.05 -2.63
CA ALA A 37 -9.78 5.99 -2.76
C ALA A 37 -8.38 6.59 -2.98
N ARG A 38 -7.52 6.51 -1.96
CA ARG A 38 -6.11 6.91 -2.04
C ARG A 38 -5.26 5.72 -2.45
N VAL A 39 -4.27 5.97 -3.29
CA VAL A 39 -3.35 4.93 -3.78
C VAL A 39 -1.90 5.37 -3.65
N LYS A 40 -1.05 4.44 -3.23
CA LYS A 40 0.40 4.54 -3.38
C LYS A 40 0.95 3.23 -3.89
N ALA A 41 1.64 3.28 -5.03
CA ALA A 41 2.25 2.10 -5.61
C ALA A 41 3.69 1.93 -5.11
N VAL A 42 4.10 0.68 -4.87
CA VAL A 42 5.50 0.33 -4.63
C VAL A 42 5.99 -0.66 -5.69
N PRO A 43 7.28 -0.65 -6.06
CA PRO A 43 7.84 -1.69 -6.89
C PRO A 43 7.61 -3.07 -6.28
N LEU A 44 7.33 -4.08 -7.10
CA LEU A 44 7.08 -5.46 -6.64
C LEU A 44 8.19 -5.98 -5.71
N ARG A 45 9.46 -5.64 -6.01
CA ARG A 45 10.62 -5.99 -5.15
C ARG A 45 10.57 -5.44 -3.73
N LYS A 46 9.73 -4.43 -3.47
CA LYS A 46 9.53 -3.80 -2.14
C LYS A 46 8.29 -4.37 -1.43
N LEU A 47 7.52 -5.26 -2.06
CA LEU A 47 6.32 -5.86 -1.48
C LEU A 47 6.56 -6.50 -0.10
N PRO A 48 7.64 -7.28 0.15
CA PRO A 48 7.88 -7.85 1.47
C PRO A 48 8.06 -6.81 2.58
N SER A 49 8.78 -5.72 2.28
CA SER A 49 8.96 -4.60 3.21
C SER A 49 7.65 -3.85 3.44
N ALA A 50 6.90 -3.58 2.37
CA ALA A 50 5.60 -2.92 2.46
C ALA A 50 4.57 -3.76 3.24
N ALA A 51 4.60 -5.09 3.14
CA ALA A 51 3.72 -5.98 3.89
C ALA A 51 3.99 -5.95 5.40
N ALA A 52 5.26 -5.85 5.81
CA ALA A 52 5.64 -5.86 7.23
C ALA A 52 5.49 -4.49 7.92
N TRP A 53 5.66 -3.40 7.17
CA TRP A 53 5.80 -2.05 7.72
C TRP A 53 4.77 -1.05 7.20
N GLY A 54 4.04 -1.38 6.14
CA GLY A 54 3.20 -0.43 5.42
C GLY A 54 4.01 0.54 4.57
N VAL A 55 3.32 1.53 4.02
CA VAL A 55 3.90 2.61 3.22
C VAL A 55 3.31 3.92 3.73
N GLY A 56 4.17 4.90 4.04
CA GLY A 56 3.71 6.18 4.56
C GLY A 56 2.77 6.90 3.60
N ALA A 57 1.68 7.43 4.15
CA ALA A 57 0.73 8.34 3.51
C ALA A 57 0.80 9.72 4.20
N SER A 58 0.50 10.79 3.46
CA SER A 58 0.50 12.15 4.03
C SER A 58 -0.73 12.32 4.92
N ASN A 59 -0.55 12.97 6.08
CA ASN A 59 -1.67 13.44 6.89
C ASN A 59 -2.50 14.51 6.17
N SER A 60 -1.96 15.13 5.12
CA SER A 60 -2.69 16.12 4.32
C SER A 60 -4.02 15.57 3.78
N PHE A 61 -4.12 14.27 3.52
CA PHE A 61 -5.34 13.64 3.02
C PHE A 61 -6.50 13.70 4.00
N ASP A 62 -6.25 13.92 5.29
CA ASP A 62 -7.31 14.08 6.30
C ASP A 62 -8.01 15.44 6.22
N PHE A 63 -7.40 16.43 5.56
CA PHE A 63 -7.92 17.80 5.46
C PHE A 63 -8.67 18.08 4.15
N PHE A 64 -8.44 17.29 3.09
CA PHE A 64 -9.13 17.46 1.81
C PHE A 64 -10.51 16.79 1.83
N GLY A 65 -11.56 17.60 1.71
CA GLY A 65 -12.93 17.14 1.49
C GLY A 65 -13.14 16.53 0.10
N SER A 66 -14.29 15.89 -0.10
CA SER A 66 -14.69 15.33 -1.40
C SER A 66 -14.97 16.40 -2.45
N ASP A 67 -15.14 17.65 -2.02
CA ASP A 67 -15.37 18.86 -2.79
C ASP A 67 -14.11 19.74 -2.91
N ASP A 68 -12.93 19.18 -2.60
CA ASP A 68 -11.62 19.84 -2.60
C ASP A 68 -11.47 21.01 -1.60
N VAL A 69 -12.45 21.20 -0.71
CA VAL A 69 -12.32 22.15 0.41
C VAL A 69 -11.30 21.60 1.42
N ILE A 70 -10.43 22.47 1.93
CA ILE A 70 -9.43 22.14 2.95
C ILE A 70 -9.93 22.61 4.31
N THR A 71 -10.05 21.72 5.29
CA THR A 71 -10.48 22.02 6.67
C THR A 71 -9.46 21.55 7.70
#